data_AF-A0A368UWZ1-F1
#
_entry.id   AF-A0A368UWZ1-F1
#
_cell.length_a   1.000
_cell.length_b   1.000
_cell.length_c   1.000
_cell.angle_alpha   90.00
_cell.angle_beta   90.00
_cell.angle_gamma   90.00
#
_symmetry.space_group_name_H-M   'P 1'
#
loop_
_entity.id
_entity.type
_entity.pdbx_description
1 polymer ?
#
loop_
_entity_poly.entity_id
_entity_poly.type
_entity_poly.pdbx_seq_one_letter_code
_entity_poly.pdbx_strand_id
1 'polypeptide(L)'
;MSTSVDHLQERTQDASDLLTDIVPSAITLATMLRHRKMAAWLREEFDGYTDKDKAPPYRRDLPGHIVAKSPQYGWIPAPVDERQTAEYGHLDLPEGIKSLEQVCLNCKKGNGHRALLDKDDMAHVQKQINLKAELAINLSREVYCRLLRTIRSAIYLWTESLADAGMTGEHNHYSPEERKTVEHLDTPEVFWRQAMEQVDELPVPDVRELGFLERMFGRAG
;
A
#
# COMPACT_ATOMS: atom_id res chain seq x y z
N MET A 1 -12.28 -19.57 -8.60
CA MET A 1 -12.17 -18.11 -8.73
C MET A 1 -11.85 -17.79 -10.17
N SER A 2 -12.65 -16.96 -10.83
CA SER A 2 -12.37 -16.53 -12.20
C SER A 2 -11.14 -15.61 -12.21
N THR A 3 -10.28 -15.75 -13.20
CA THR A 3 -9.13 -14.86 -13.45
C THR A 3 -9.41 -13.90 -14.61
N SER A 4 -10.68 -13.68 -14.96
CA SER A 4 -11.06 -12.74 -16.00
C SER A 4 -10.75 -11.30 -15.59
N VAL A 5 -10.59 -10.43 -16.60
CA VAL A 5 -10.39 -8.99 -16.43
C VAL A 5 -11.56 -8.39 -15.65
N ASP A 6 -12.79 -8.71 -16.05
CA ASP A 6 -14.03 -8.18 -15.44
C ASP A 6 -14.12 -8.53 -13.96
N HIS A 7 -13.88 -9.80 -13.61
CA HIS A 7 -13.93 -10.25 -12.22
C HIS A 7 -12.83 -9.60 -11.37
N LEU A 8 -11.62 -9.42 -11.91
CA LEU A 8 -10.57 -8.72 -11.18
C LEU A 8 -10.94 -7.24 -10.96
N GLN A 9 -11.50 -6.58 -11.98
CA GLN A 9 -11.94 -5.20 -11.89
C GLN A 9 -13.06 -5.01 -10.85
N GLU A 10 -14.07 -5.89 -10.85
CA GLU A 10 -15.14 -5.88 -9.83
C GLU A 10 -14.57 -6.01 -8.42
N ARG A 11 -13.63 -6.93 -8.21
CA ARG A 11 -12.96 -7.13 -6.91
C ARG A 11 -12.19 -5.89 -6.45
N THR A 12 -11.62 -5.10 -7.35
CA THR A 12 -10.97 -3.84 -6.98
C THR A 12 -11.94 -2.77 -6.48
N GLN A 13 -13.24 -2.88 -6.80
CA GLN A 13 -14.28 -1.95 -6.35
C GLN A 13 -14.98 -2.44 -5.08
N ASP A 14 -14.81 -3.71 -4.71
CA ASP A 14 -15.40 -4.28 -3.50
C ASP A 14 -14.57 -3.92 -2.25
N ALA A 15 -15.18 -3.15 -1.34
CA ALA A 15 -14.57 -2.76 -0.07
C ALA A 15 -14.36 -3.94 0.89
N SER A 16 -15.06 -5.05 0.63
CA SER A 16 -14.96 -6.25 1.43
C SER A 16 -13.71 -7.06 1.10
N ASP A 17 -13.20 -6.96 -0.13
CA ASP A 17 -12.08 -7.72 -0.61
C ASP A 17 -10.75 -7.05 -0.22
N LEU A 18 -9.74 -7.85 0.12
CA LEU A 18 -8.43 -7.34 0.55
C LEU A 18 -7.42 -7.43 -0.59
N LEU A 19 -6.44 -6.54 -0.59
CA LEU A 19 -5.35 -6.62 -1.56
C LEU A 19 -4.53 -7.90 -1.40
N THR A 20 -4.44 -8.48 -0.20
CA THR A 20 -3.86 -9.83 -0.02
C THR A 20 -4.55 -10.89 -0.88
N ASP A 21 -5.82 -10.72 -1.21
CA ASP A 21 -6.61 -11.67 -2.00
C ASP A 21 -6.70 -11.24 -3.47
N ILE A 22 -6.68 -9.94 -3.76
CA ILE A 22 -6.76 -9.39 -5.13
C ILE A 22 -5.44 -9.57 -5.89
N VAL A 23 -4.32 -9.23 -5.25
CA VAL A 23 -3.00 -9.17 -5.91
C VAL A 23 -2.53 -10.52 -6.47
N PRO A 24 -2.72 -11.67 -5.79
CA PRO A 24 -2.41 -12.97 -6.38
C PRO A 24 -3.16 -13.21 -7.71
N SER A 25 -4.44 -12.83 -7.79
CA SER A 25 -5.22 -12.95 -9.03
C SER A 25 -4.70 -11.99 -10.12
N ALA A 26 -4.31 -10.76 -9.74
CA ALA A 26 -3.69 -9.82 -10.67
C ALA A 26 -2.34 -10.34 -11.22
N ILE A 27 -1.51 -10.98 -10.38
CA ILE A 27 -0.26 -11.62 -10.80
C ILE A 27 -0.53 -12.75 -11.79
N THR A 28 -1.55 -13.57 -11.53
CA THR A 28 -1.95 -14.65 -12.45
C THR A 28 -2.39 -14.08 -13.79
N LEU A 29 -3.25 -13.06 -13.81
CA LEU A 29 -3.69 -12.39 -15.04
C LEU A 29 -2.50 -11.79 -15.81
N ALA A 30 -1.60 -11.08 -15.13
CA ALA A 30 -0.41 -10.50 -15.74
C ALA A 30 0.49 -11.59 -16.37
N THR A 31 0.60 -12.74 -15.69
CA THR A 31 1.35 -13.90 -16.21
C THR A 31 0.66 -14.50 -17.45
N MET A 32 -0.66 -14.62 -17.46
CA MET A 32 -1.44 -15.11 -18.61
C MET A 32 -1.28 -14.21 -19.85
N LEU A 33 -1.22 -12.89 -19.64
CA LEU A 33 -1.01 -11.87 -20.66
C LEU A 33 0.46 -11.69 -21.07
N ARG A 34 1.40 -12.31 -20.33
CA ARG A 34 2.86 -12.11 -20.46
C ARG A 34 3.34 -10.70 -20.14
N HIS A 35 2.61 -9.96 -19.31
CA HIS A 35 3.02 -8.66 -18.78
C HIS A 35 4.03 -8.87 -17.64
N ARG A 36 5.31 -8.96 -18.01
CA ARG A 36 6.37 -9.35 -17.07
C ARG A 36 6.68 -8.23 -16.08
N LYS A 37 6.63 -6.97 -16.51
CA LYS A 37 6.89 -5.82 -15.62
C LYS A 37 5.75 -5.66 -14.62
N MET A 38 4.50 -5.75 -15.08
CA MET A 38 3.33 -5.73 -14.21
C MET A 38 3.38 -6.86 -13.18
N ALA A 39 3.67 -8.09 -13.61
CA ALA A 39 3.76 -9.22 -12.70
C ALA A 39 4.95 -9.11 -11.71
N ALA A 40 6.05 -8.46 -12.10
CA ALA A 40 7.18 -8.21 -11.20
C ALA A 40 6.82 -7.13 -10.16
N TRP A 41 6.25 -6.00 -10.60
CA TRP A 41 5.78 -4.94 -9.71
C TRP A 41 4.76 -5.47 -8.69
N LEU A 42 3.74 -6.21 -9.13
CA LEU A 42 2.74 -6.79 -8.22
C LEU A 42 3.34 -7.76 -7.19
N ARG A 43 4.40 -8.50 -7.54
CA ARG A 43 5.09 -9.39 -6.59
C ARG A 43 5.87 -8.60 -5.55
N GLU A 44 6.60 -7.57 -5.95
CA GLU A 44 7.29 -6.67 -5.01
C GLU A 44 6.29 -5.95 -4.09
N GLU A 45 5.13 -5.53 -4.61
CA GLU A 45 4.06 -4.96 -3.78
C GLU A 45 3.51 -5.98 -2.77
N PHE A 46 3.35 -7.24 -3.19
CA PHE A 46 2.81 -8.31 -2.36
C PHE A 46 3.78 -8.76 -1.25
N ASP A 47 5.02 -9.07 -1.62
CA ASP A 47 6.04 -9.63 -0.73
C ASP A 47 6.77 -8.54 0.07
N GLY A 48 6.84 -7.32 -0.49
CA GLY A 48 7.62 -6.20 0.04
C GLY A 48 8.95 -6.01 -0.71
N TYR A 49 9.46 -4.79 -0.62
CA TYR A 49 10.66 -4.34 -1.31
C TYR A 49 11.91 -4.66 -0.48
N THR A 50 12.80 -5.50 -1.03
CA THR A 50 14.11 -5.76 -0.40
C THR A 50 15.04 -4.54 -0.54
N ASP A 51 14.95 -3.84 -1.66
CA ASP A 51 15.72 -2.64 -1.98
C ASP A 51 14.78 -1.43 -1.95
N LYS A 52 14.92 -0.61 -0.90
CA LYS A 52 14.06 0.56 -0.67
C LYS A 52 14.12 1.55 -1.82
N ASP A 53 15.27 1.70 -2.47
CA ASP A 53 15.45 2.68 -3.55
C ASP A 53 14.66 2.32 -4.82
N LYS A 54 14.28 1.05 -4.95
CA LYS A 54 13.41 0.56 -6.03
C LYS A 54 11.93 0.68 -5.72
N ALA A 55 11.57 1.02 -4.49
CA ALA A 55 10.17 1.22 -4.13
C ALA A 55 9.60 2.46 -4.83
N PRO A 56 8.36 2.41 -5.35
CA PRO A 56 7.68 3.56 -5.93
C PRO A 56 7.64 4.76 -4.98
N PRO A 57 7.57 6.01 -5.49
CA PRO A 57 7.57 7.21 -4.66
C PRO A 57 6.49 7.25 -3.57
N TYR A 58 5.32 6.65 -3.81
CA TYR A 58 4.25 6.57 -2.79
C TYR A 58 4.56 5.67 -1.59
N ARG A 59 5.70 4.96 -1.60
CA ARG A 59 6.19 4.15 -0.47
C ARG A 59 7.33 4.81 0.30
N ARG A 60 7.86 5.94 -0.18
CA ARG A 60 9.08 6.55 0.34
C ARG A 60 8.81 7.92 0.95
N ASP A 61 9.64 8.27 1.92
CA ASP A 61 9.66 9.60 2.53
C ASP A 61 8.29 10.05 3.08
N LEU A 62 7.53 9.10 3.66
CA LEU A 62 6.16 9.34 4.08
C LEU A 62 6.12 10.12 5.40
N PRO A 63 5.41 11.26 5.46
CA PRO A 63 5.44 12.14 6.62
C PRO A 63 4.66 11.54 7.80
N GLY A 64 5.32 11.51 8.95
CA GLY A 64 4.77 11.10 10.24
C GLY A 64 5.08 12.09 11.35
N HIS A 65 4.76 11.72 12.59
CA HIS A 65 4.99 12.55 13.76
C HIS A 65 5.95 11.88 14.74
N ILE A 66 7.00 12.62 15.16
CA ILE A 66 7.94 12.13 16.17
C ILE A 66 7.26 12.16 17.55
N VAL A 67 7.24 11.01 18.22
CA VAL A 67 6.68 10.83 19.56
C VAL A 67 7.73 10.29 20.51
N ALA A 68 7.65 10.70 21.77
CA ALA A 68 8.52 10.26 22.85
C ALA A 68 7.76 9.41 23.88
N LYS A 69 8.41 8.39 24.43
CA LYS A 69 7.83 7.51 25.46
C LYS A 69 7.97 8.11 26.86
N SER A 70 6.89 8.69 27.36
CA SER A 70 6.77 9.12 28.76
C SER A 70 6.40 7.95 29.69
N PRO A 71 7.08 7.78 30.84
CA PRO A 71 6.72 6.76 31.83
C PRO A 71 5.31 6.90 32.40
N GLN A 72 4.75 8.13 32.44
CA GLN A 72 3.45 8.43 33.05
C GLN A 72 2.31 8.48 32.02
N TYR A 73 2.57 9.06 30.84
CA TYR A 73 1.53 9.35 29.85
C TYR A 73 1.62 8.47 28.59
N GLY A 74 2.56 7.53 28.55
CA GLY A 74 2.82 6.74 27.34
C GLY A 74 3.44 7.58 26.23
N TRP A 75 3.02 7.37 24.99
CA TRP A 75 3.56 8.10 23.84
C TRP A 75 2.96 9.50 23.75
N ILE A 76 3.81 10.51 23.81
CA ILE A 76 3.44 11.93 23.67
C ILE A 76 4.21 12.54 22.50
N PRO A 77 3.70 13.61 21.86
CA PRO A 77 4.47 14.35 20.85
C PRO A 77 5.84 14.75 21.40
N ALA A 78 6.90 14.50 20.63
CA ALA A 78 8.24 14.93 21.02
C ALA A 78 8.36 16.46 20.86
N PRO A 79 9.13 17.15 21.71
CA PRO A 79 9.39 18.58 21.58
C PRO A 79 10.42 18.84 20.47
N VAL A 80 10.05 18.52 19.22
CA VAL A 80 10.87 18.73 18.02
C VAL A 80 10.42 19.98 17.26
N ASP A 81 11.36 20.65 16.59
CA ASP A 81 11.08 21.77 15.69
C ASP A 81 10.76 21.30 14.26
N GLU A 82 10.42 22.25 13.38
CA GLU A 82 10.07 21.96 11.99
C GLU A 82 11.22 21.34 11.19
N ARG A 83 12.48 21.71 11.48
CA ARG A 83 13.65 21.17 10.78
C ARG A 83 13.87 19.72 11.17
N GLN A 84 13.78 19.43 12.46
CA GLN A 84 13.88 18.07 13.00
C GLN A 84 12.74 17.18 12.48
N THR A 85 11.54 17.74 12.36
CA THR A 85 10.40 17.01 11.80
C THR A 85 10.62 16.70 10.33
N ALA A 86 11.14 17.64 9.53
CA ALA A 86 11.44 17.40 8.12
C ALA A 86 12.59 16.40 7.91
N GLU A 87 13.55 16.34 8.83
CA GLU A 87 14.73 15.46 8.69
C GLU A 87 14.46 14.04 9.22
N TYR A 88 13.75 13.90 10.35
CA TYR A 88 13.59 12.63 11.07
C TYR A 88 12.13 12.18 11.20
N GLY A 89 11.17 12.97 10.73
CA GLY A 89 9.74 12.69 10.85
C GLY A 89 9.17 11.84 9.71
N HIS A 90 10.02 11.13 8.96
CA HIS A 90 9.63 10.44 7.73
C HIS A 90 9.94 8.94 7.80
N LEU A 91 9.10 8.13 7.15
CA LEU A 91 9.28 6.68 7.06
C LEU A 91 9.10 6.18 5.63
N ASP A 92 9.90 5.19 5.26
CA ASP A 92 9.59 4.34 4.13
C ASP A 92 8.74 3.16 4.58
N LEU A 93 7.85 2.68 3.70
CA LEU A 93 7.05 1.47 3.91
C LEU A 93 7.46 0.41 2.88
N PRO A 94 8.58 -0.31 3.10
CA PRO A 94 9.00 -1.39 2.22
C PRO A 94 8.19 -2.68 2.42
N GLU A 95 7.39 -2.80 3.47
CA GLU A 95 6.69 -4.04 3.81
C GLU A 95 5.66 -4.43 2.74
N GLY A 96 5.49 -5.74 2.57
CA GLY A 96 4.46 -6.30 1.70
C GLY A 96 3.04 -5.95 2.16
N ILE A 97 2.11 -5.97 1.20
CA ILE A 97 0.70 -5.60 1.40
C ILE A 97 0.06 -6.22 2.63
N LYS A 98 0.37 -7.49 2.95
CA LYS A 98 -0.19 -8.18 4.12
C LYS A 98 0.10 -7.42 5.42
N SER A 99 1.33 -6.91 5.60
CA SER A 99 1.69 -6.16 6.80
C SER A 99 0.95 -4.81 6.86
N LEU A 100 0.92 -4.11 5.73
CA LEU A 100 0.28 -2.79 5.61
C LEU A 100 -1.24 -2.86 5.82
N GLU A 101 -1.90 -3.89 5.27
CA GLU A 101 -3.33 -4.12 5.50
C GLU A 101 -3.62 -4.44 6.96
N GLN A 102 -2.78 -5.25 7.62
CA GLN A 102 -2.94 -5.50 9.05
C GLN A 102 -2.85 -4.22 9.89
N VAL A 103 -2.00 -3.26 9.51
CA VAL A 103 -2.00 -1.94 10.16
C VAL A 103 -3.36 -1.25 9.99
N CYS A 104 -3.90 -1.19 8.77
CA CYS A 104 -5.19 -0.55 8.50
C CYS A 104 -6.37 -1.21 9.22
N LEU A 105 -6.34 -2.53 9.34
CA LEU A 105 -7.39 -3.33 9.98
C LEU A 105 -7.38 -3.19 11.51
N ASN A 106 -6.18 -3.06 12.10
CA ASN A 106 -5.99 -2.98 13.55
C ASN A 106 -6.04 -1.56 14.10
N CYS A 107 -5.68 -0.55 13.30
CA CYS A 107 -5.74 0.85 13.68
C CYS A 107 -7.13 1.44 13.42
N LYS A 108 -7.65 2.20 14.39
CA LYS A 108 -8.84 3.05 14.20
C LYS A 108 -8.48 4.36 13.49
N LYS A 109 -9.47 5.02 12.86
CA LYS A 109 -9.34 6.37 12.33
C LYS A 109 -8.84 7.33 13.41
N GLY A 110 -7.86 8.16 13.05
CA GLY A 110 -7.17 9.06 13.98
C GLY A 110 -6.00 8.43 14.76
N ASN A 111 -5.80 7.12 14.68
CA ASN A 111 -4.61 6.45 15.21
C ASN A 111 -3.58 6.19 14.10
N GLY A 112 -2.37 5.82 14.52
CA GLY A 112 -1.27 5.46 13.63
C GLY A 112 -0.51 4.22 14.10
N HIS A 113 0.38 3.76 13.24
CA HIS A 113 1.39 2.77 13.58
C HIS A 113 2.67 3.49 14.01
N ARG A 114 3.36 2.92 15.00
CA ARG A 114 4.60 3.50 15.54
C ARG A 114 5.76 2.61 15.18
N ALA A 115 6.72 3.17 14.44
CA ALA A 115 8.03 2.57 14.22
C ALA A 115 9.07 3.30 15.07
N LEU A 116 9.90 2.55 15.81
CA LEU A 116 10.99 3.15 16.56
C LEU A 116 12.00 3.75 15.57
N LEU A 117 12.59 4.90 15.94
CA LEU A 117 13.76 5.41 15.21
C LEU A 117 14.90 4.39 15.33
N ASP A 118 15.76 4.33 14.32
CA ASP A 118 17.01 3.58 14.47
C ASP A 118 17.91 4.23 15.53
N LYS A 119 18.98 3.53 15.90
CA LYS A 119 19.82 3.92 17.03
C LYS A 119 20.57 5.22 16.79
N ASP A 120 20.99 5.48 15.55
CA ASP A 120 21.82 6.63 15.22
C ASP A 120 20.95 7.88 15.15
N ASP A 121 19.81 7.79 14.46
CA ASP A 121 18.82 8.87 14.39
C ASP A 121 18.22 9.16 15.78
N MET A 122 17.90 8.13 16.56
CA MET A 122 17.39 8.30 17.92
C MET A 122 18.41 9.05 18.79
N ALA A 123 19.69 8.68 18.76
CA ALA A 123 20.72 9.35 19.53
C ALA A 123 20.91 10.81 19.08
N HIS A 124 20.83 11.07 17.78
CA HIS A 124 20.93 12.41 17.22
C HIS A 124 19.79 13.30 17.71
N VAL A 125 18.54 12.86 17.52
CA VAL A 125 17.36 13.62 17.93
C VAL A 125 17.33 13.82 19.44
N GLN A 126 17.60 12.76 20.23
CA GLN A 126 17.67 12.83 21.70
C GLN A 126 18.65 13.90 22.19
N LYS A 127 19.82 14.01 21.56
CA LYS A 127 20.82 15.03 21.90
C LYS A 127 20.32 16.44 21.57
N GLN A 128 19.64 16.62 20.45
CA GLN A 128 19.11 17.92 20.04
C GLN A 128 17.94 18.38 20.95
N ILE A 129 17.05 17.48 21.35
CA ILE A 129 15.90 17.80 22.21
C ILE A 129 16.18 17.68 23.72
N ASN A 130 17.42 17.34 24.11
CA ASN A 130 17.86 17.10 25.49
C ASN A 130 16.94 16.11 26.26
N LEU A 131 16.59 14.99 25.62
CA LEU A 131 15.70 13.96 26.16
C LEU A 131 16.36 12.58 26.03
N LYS A 132 16.14 11.69 27.01
CA LYS A 132 16.66 10.31 26.98
C LYS A 132 15.60 9.25 26.71
N ALA A 133 14.37 9.66 26.41
CA ALA A 133 13.27 8.70 26.19
C ALA A 133 13.36 8.07 24.79
N GLU A 134 12.80 6.88 24.65
CA GLU A 134 12.62 6.23 23.34
C GLU A 134 11.78 7.14 22.43
N LEU A 135 12.24 7.30 21.19
CA LEU A 135 11.56 8.04 20.15
C LEU A 135 11.01 7.07 19.10
N ALA A 136 9.83 7.37 18.58
CA ALA A 136 9.21 6.66 17.47
C ALA A 136 8.61 7.66 16.48
N ILE A 137 8.46 7.25 15.23
CA ILE A 137 7.65 7.94 14.25
C ILE A 137 6.28 7.28 14.26
N ASN A 138 5.24 8.08 14.51
CA ASN A 138 3.86 7.67 14.39
C ASN A 138 3.34 8.05 13.00
N LEU A 139 3.15 7.06 12.14
CA LEU A 139 2.58 7.23 10.81
C LEU A 139 1.07 6.99 10.87
N SER A 140 0.28 7.93 10.35
CA SER A 140 -1.18 7.86 10.46
C SER A 140 -1.75 6.70 9.64
N ARG A 141 -2.87 6.11 10.10
CA ARG A 141 -3.60 5.09 9.34
C ARG A 141 -3.95 5.55 7.92
N GLU A 142 -4.23 6.83 7.75
CA GLU A 142 -4.60 7.42 6.46
C GLU A 142 -3.49 7.28 5.42
N VAL A 143 -2.21 7.36 5.83
CA VAL A 143 -1.07 7.12 4.92
C VAL A 143 -1.08 5.68 4.40
N TYR A 144 -1.28 4.70 5.29
CA TYR A 144 -1.38 3.29 4.89
C TYR A 144 -2.59 3.03 3.98
N CYS A 145 -3.75 3.61 4.30
CA CYS A 145 -4.96 3.49 3.47
C CYS A 145 -4.74 4.09 2.08
N ARG A 146 -4.15 5.29 1.98
CA ARG A 146 -3.86 5.95 0.70
C ARG A 146 -2.86 5.15 -0.13
N LEU A 147 -1.82 4.59 0.48
CA LEU A 147 -0.86 3.71 -0.19
C LEU A 147 -1.57 2.47 -0.77
N LEU A 148 -2.34 1.76 0.04
CA LEU A 148 -3.06 0.55 -0.40
C LEU A 148 -4.11 0.90 -1.47
N ARG A 149 -4.85 2.00 -1.31
CA ARG A 149 -5.81 2.48 -2.32
C ARG A 149 -5.11 2.85 -3.63
N THR A 150 -3.88 3.37 -3.58
CA THR A 150 -3.07 3.64 -4.79
C THR A 150 -2.76 2.34 -5.55
N ILE A 151 -2.32 1.28 -4.85
CA ILE A 151 -2.06 -0.02 -5.49
C ILE A 151 -3.35 -0.60 -6.09
N ARG A 152 -4.44 -0.59 -5.32
CA ARG A 152 -5.75 -1.08 -5.78
C ARG A 152 -6.25 -0.31 -7.00
N SER A 153 -6.05 1.01 -7.00
CA SER A 153 -6.39 1.91 -8.11
C SER A 153 -5.55 1.65 -9.35
N ALA A 154 -4.25 1.37 -9.20
CA ALA A 154 -3.39 1.00 -10.32
C ALA A 154 -3.84 -0.31 -10.98
N ILE A 155 -4.25 -1.31 -10.18
CA ILE A 155 -4.82 -2.57 -10.69
C ILE A 155 -6.13 -2.28 -11.42
N TYR A 156 -7.01 -1.46 -10.84
CA TYR A 156 -8.28 -1.06 -11.47
C TYR A 156 -8.05 -0.41 -12.85
N LEU A 157 -7.18 0.59 -12.94
CA LEU A 157 -6.88 1.29 -14.20
C LEU A 157 -6.25 0.37 -15.25
N TRP A 158 -5.40 -0.55 -14.80
CA TRP A 158 -4.84 -1.56 -15.69
C TRP A 158 -5.92 -2.49 -16.23
N THR A 159 -6.84 -2.97 -15.38
CA THR A 159 -7.97 -3.80 -15.83
C THR A 159 -8.94 -3.05 -16.73
N GLU A 160 -9.17 -1.76 -16.49
CA GLU A 160 -9.97 -0.89 -17.36
C GLU A 160 -9.34 -0.79 -18.75
N SER A 161 -8.03 -0.52 -18.83
CA SER A 161 -7.32 -0.46 -20.11
C SER A 161 -7.31 -1.81 -20.85
N LEU A 162 -7.28 -2.93 -20.13
CA LEU A 162 -7.43 -4.27 -20.72
C LEU A 162 -8.85 -4.49 -21.26
N ALA A 163 -9.87 -4.05 -20.53
CA ALA A 163 -11.26 -4.14 -20.95
C ALA A 163 -11.52 -3.29 -22.22
N ASP A 164 -10.97 -2.07 -22.27
CA ASP A 164 -11.03 -1.19 -23.45
C ASP A 164 -10.35 -1.79 -24.68
N ALA A 165 -9.31 -2.59 -24.47
CA ALA A 165 -8.64 -3.36 -25.53
C ALA A 165 -9.40 -4.66 -25.93
N GLY A 166 -10.56 -4.92 -25.32
CA GLY A 166 -11.41 -6.07 -25.63
C GLY A 166 -11.03 -7.37 -24.90
N MET A 167 -10.24 -7.32 -23.83
CA MET A 167 -9.83 -8.50 -23.05
C MET A 167 -10.89 -9.00 -22.05
N THR A 168 -12.15 -8.61 -22.22
CA THR A 168 -13.29 -8.96 -21.36
C THR A 168 -13.74 -10.41 -21.56
N GLY A 169 -14.47 -10.98 -20.59
CA GLY A 169 -15.03 -12.33 -20.65
C GLY A 169 -14.21 -13.41 -19.94
N GLU A 170 -14.76 -14.63 -19.87
CA GLU A 170 -14.09 -15.77 -19.24
C GLU A 170 -13.00 -16.36 -20.14
N HIS A 171 -11.77 -15.87 -19.98
CA HIS A 171 -10.60 -16.39 -20.69
C HIS A 171 -9.80 -17.35 -19.82
N ASN A 172 -9.72 -18.61 -20.23
CA ASN A 172 -8.78 -19.57 -19.63
C ASN A 172 -7.37 -19.44 -20.23
N HIS A 173 -7.23 -18.86 -21.42
CA HIS A 173 -5.95 -18.53 -22.03
C HIS A 173 -6.10 -17.32 -22.97
N TYR A 174 -4.98 -16.63 -23.26
CA TYR A 174 -4.90 -15.62 -24.32
C TYR A 174 -4.02 -16.11 -25.46
N SER A 175 -4.48 -15.92 -26.69
CA SER A 175 -3.74 -16.17 -27.93
C SER A 175 -2.53 -15.22 -28.05
N PRO A 176 -1.51 -15.57 -28.87
CA PRO A 176 -0.41 -14.66 -29.18
C PRO A 176 -0.88 -13.32 -29.77
N GLU A 177 -1.92 -13.34 -30.61
CA GLU A 177 -2.50 -12.17 -31.26
C GLU A 177 -3.13 -11.22 -30.24
N GLU A 178 -3.96 -11.75 -29.32
CA GLU A 178 -4.56 -10.98 -28.23
C GLU A 178 -3.47 -10.34 -27.36
N ARG A 179 -2.49 -11.13 -26.91
CA ARG A 179 -1.39 -10.59 -26.08
C ARG A 179 -0.65 -9.45 -26.76
N LYS A 180 -0.47 -9.51 -28.08
CA LYS A 180 0.21 -8.46 -28.83
C LYS A 180 -0.57 -7.14 -28.82
N THR A 181 -1.90 -7.18 -28.78
CA THR A 181 -2.72 -5.95 -28.74
C THR A 181 -2.53 -5.16 -27.43
N VAL A 182 -2.22 -5.86 -26.33
CA VAL A 182 -2.09 -5.26 -24.98
C VAL A 182 -0.67 -5.21 -24.45
N GLU A 183 0.34 -5.64 -25.23
CA GLU A 183 1.75 -5.65 -24.82
C GLU A 183 2.25 -4.28 -24.32
N HIS A 184 1.73 -3.21 -24.90
CA HIS A 184 2.05 -1.83 -24.51
C HIS A 184 1.57 -1.45 -23.09
N LEU A 185 0.61 -2.20 -22.53
CA LEU A 185 0.10 -2.05 -21.18
C LEU A 185 0.98 -2.74 -20.12
N ASP A 186 2.10 -3.38 -20.49
CA ASP A 186 3.11 -3.88 -19.54
C ASP A 186 4.01 -2.74 -19.00
N THR A 187 3.37 -1.72 -18.43
CA THR A 187 3.98 -0.48 -17.94
C THR A 187 3.37 -0.06 -16.60
N PRO A 188 3.66 -0.80 -15.50
CA PRO A 188 3.05 -0.54 -14.19
C PRO A 188 3.21 0.92 -13.73
N GLU A 189 4.30 1.58 -14.12
CA GLU A 189 4.58 2.97 -13.77
C GLU A 189 3.58 3.98 -14.30
N VAL A 190 2.95 3.72 -15.45
CA VAL A 190 1.89 4.58 -15.97
C VAL A 190 0.67 4.51 -15.04
N PHE A 191 0.26 3.30 -14.67
CA PHE A 191 -0.94 3.07 -13.88
C PHE A 191 -0.81 3.55 -12.44
N TRP A 192 0.32 3.29 -11.76
CA TRP A 192 0.44 3.76 -10.38
C TRP A 192 0.68 5.27 -10.29
N ARG A 193 1.29 5.91 -11.30
CA ARG A 193 1.38 7.39 -11.34
C ARG A 193 0.02 8.01 -11.54
N GLN A 194 -0.74 7.50 -12.52
CA GLN A 194 -2.10 7.93 -12.75
C GLN A 194 -2.95 7.72 -11.49
N ALA A 195 -2.83 6.55 -10.84
CA ALA A 195 -3.50 6.28 -9.58
C ALA A 195 -3.16 7.31 -8.50
N MET A 196 -1.89 7.71 -8.33
CA MET A 196 -1.52 8.75 -7.36
C MET A 196 -2.20 10.11 -7.61
N GLU A 197 -2.39 10.47 -8.87
CA GLU A 197 -2.99 11.75 -9.28
C GLU A 197 -4.51 11.77 -9.06
N GLN A 198 -5.18 10.66 -9.31
CA GLN A 198 -6.65 10.58 -9.30
C GLN A 198 -7.22 9.61 -8.24
N VAL A 199 -6.43 9.22 -7.23
CA VAL A 199 -6.81 8.19 -6.22
C VAL A 199 -8.16 8.49 -5.56
N ASP A 200 -8.46 9.78 -5.35
CA ASP A 200 -9.66 10.23 -4.66
C ASP A 200 -10.91 10.23 -5.57
N GLU A 201 -10.73 10.16 -6.89
CA GLU A 201 -11.79 10.22 -7.90
C GLU A 201 -12.21 8.83 -8.40
N LEU A 202 -11.38 7.81 -8.20
CA LEU A 202 -11.64 6.45 -8.68
C LEU A 202 -12.69 5.73 -7.83
N PRO A 203 -13.47 4.81 -8.43
CA PRO A 203 -14.51 4.02 -7.75
C PRO A 203 -13.91 2.88 -6.90
N VAL A 204 -12.77 3.15 -6.27
CA VAL A 204 -11.98 2.19 -5.52
C VAL A 204 -12.08 2.55 -4.03
N PRO A 205 -12.57 1.64 -3.18
CA PRO A 205 -12.77 1.91 -1.77
C PRO A 205 -11.46 1.89 -0.97
N ASP A 206 -11.46 2.56 0.18
CA ASP A 206 -10.44 2.42 1.20
C ASP A 206 -10.48 1.05 1.88
N VAL A 207 -9.40 0.70 2.60
CA VAL A 207 -9.41 -0.46 3.50
C VAL A 207 -10.30 -0.15 4.70
N ARG A 208 -11.34 -0.97 4.90
CA ARG A 208 -12.24 -0.86 6.06
C ARG A 208 -11.54 -1.14 7.38
N GLU A 209 -12.07 -0.58 8.47
CA GLU A 209 -11.69 -0.98 9.83
C GLU A 209 -12.39 -2.28 10.22
N LEU A 210 -11.73 -3.14 10.99
CA LEU A 210 -12.41 -4.31 11.54
C LEU A 210 -13.38 -3.89 12.66
N GLY A 211 -14.60 -4.41 12.57
CA GLY A 211 -15.58 -4.38 13.65
C GLY A 211 -15.05 -5.07 14.92
N PHE A 212 -15.65 -4.76 16.06
CA PHE A 212 -15.26 -5.37 17.35
C PHE A 212 -15.35 -6.91 17.31
N LEU A 213 -16.39 -7.45 16.67
CA LEU A 213 -16.60 -8.91 16.57
C LEU A 213 -15.60 -9.56 15.61
N GLU A 214 -15.29 -8.94 14.46
CA GLU A 214 -14.32 -9.46 13.50
C GLU A 214 -12.90 -9.52 14.10
N ARG A 215 -12.54 -8.58 14.97
CA ARG A 215 -11.26 -8.63 15.72
C ARG A 215 -11.18 -9.76 16.74
N MET A 216 -12.30 -10.12 17.37
CA MET A 216 -12.34 -11.15 18.41
C MET A 216 -12.49 -12.57 17.85
N PHE A 217 -13.15 -12.72 16.70
CA PHE A 217 -13.54 -14.02 16.15
C PHE A 217 -12.98 -14.31 14.75
N GLY A 218 -12.24 -13.38 14.14
CA GLY A 218 -11.77 -13.47 12.76
C GLY A 218 -12.88 -13.18 11.75
N ARG A 219 -12.52 -13.08 10.46
CA ARG A 219 -13.52 -13.06 9.37
C ARG A 219 -14.22 -14.41 9.32
N ALA A 220 -15.55 -14.39 9.42
CA ALA A 220 -16.36 -15.54 9.07
C ALA A 220 -16.59 -15.53 7.55
N GLY A 221 -15.88 -16.40 6.83
CA GLY A 221 -16.10 -16.69 5.41
C GLY A 221 -15.50 -15.66 4.46
#